data_AF-A0A6P7X0R3-F1
#
_entry.id   AF-A0A6P7X0R3-F1
#
_cell.length_a   1.000
_cell.length_b   1.000
_cell.length_c   1.000
_cell.angle_alpha   90.00
_cell.angle_beta   90.00
_cell.angle_gamma   90.00
#
_symmetry.space_group_name_H-M   'P 1'
#
loop_
_entity.id
_entity.type
_entity.pdbx_description
1 polymer ?
#
loop_
_entity_poly.entity_id
_entity_poly.type
_entity_poly.pdbx_seq_one_letter_code
_entity_poly.pdbx_strand_id
1 'polypeptide(L)'
;MLHKSGYYFGMCFAAAEKQLYYIHKATEGWKIFFVLAVLLPTVTSLLAYYWSWNGWANHPLVRILSHHALPQSSWRAVASSINTEFRRIDKFATGAPGARVIVTDTWVMKVSTYSVYIAQQQDIHLTVTDSRQHELSPDSNTPVQFITIRVASINPHVKSFDIRLNSTEYGELREKLRAPVRNAANVVIHQTLSDIFLETFRSLVEGNLRYSLPSGQDLEPCIGCMQTSASIKLVKMCQEPNEGECQQCYCRPMWCLTCMGKWFASRQDQQHPETWLPSHVPCPTCRAQFCILDVCIVQ
;
A
#
# COMPACT_ATOMS: atom_id res chain seq x y z
N MET A 1 24.59 -8.61 22.71
CA MET A 1 24.51 -9.39 23.97
C MET A 1 25.56 -9.01 25.01
N LEU A 2 26.83 -8.77 24.66
CA LEU A 2 27.90 -8.44 25.62
C LEU A 2 27.55 -7.35 26.65
N HIS A 3 26.73 -6.37 26.29
CA HIS A 3 26.34 -5.26 27.16
C HIS A 3 25.70 -5.70 28.50
N LYS A 4 24.91 -6.79 28.54
CA LYS A 4 24.26 -7.24 29.80
C LYS A 4 25.24 -7.94 30.74
N SER A 5 26.13 -8.76 30.20
CA SER A 5 27.19 -9.41 30.98
C SER A 5 28.21 -8.38 31.48
N GLY A 6 28.60 -7.42 30.62
CA GLY A 6 29.44 -6.28 31.01
C GLY A 6 28.80 -5.40 32.09
N TYR A 7 27.48 -5.18 32.03
CA TYR A 7 26.75 -4.46 33.09
C TYR A 7 26.77 -5.22 34.44
N TYR A 8 26.64 -6.54 34.44
CA TYR A 8 26.79 -7.33 35.67
C TYR A 8 28.19 -7.15 36.28
N PHE A 9 29.25 -7.34 35.47
CA PHE A 9 30.62 -7.14 35.92
C PHE A 9 30.89 -5.70 36.40
N GLY A 10 30.37 -4.69 35.71
CA GLY A 10 30.46 -3.29 36.14
C GLY A 10 29.78 -3.05 37.49
N MET A 11 28.61 -3.64 37.72
CA MET A 11 27.89 -3.55 38.99
C MET A 11 28.57 -4.33 40.13
N CYS A 12 29.32 -5.40 39.84
CA CYS A 12 30.18 -6.05 40.84
C CYS A 12 31.27 -5.12 41.40
N PHE A 13 31.77 -4.16 40.61
CA PHE A 13 32.72 -3.15 41.07
C PHE A 13 32.04 -1.90 41.64
N ALA A 14 30.97 -1.40 40.99
CA ALA A 14 30.29 -0.16 41.39
C ALA A 14 29.42 -0.32 42.66
N ALA A 15 28.96 -1.53 42.99
CA ALA A 15 28.11 -1.82 44.15
C ALA A 15 28.74 -2.92 45.04
N ALA A 16 30.02 -2.76 45.39
CA ALA A 16 30.79 -3.71 46.21
C ALA A 16 30.11 -4.04 47.57
N GLU A 17 29.35 -3.09 48.13
CA GLU A 17 28.50 -3.23 49.33
C GLU A 17 27.51 -4.43 49.24
N LYS A 18 27.06 -4.82 48.04
CA LYS A 18 26.06 -5.88 47.84
C LYS A 18 26.64 -7.29 47.72
N GLN A 19 27.96 -7.44 47.94
CA GLN A 19 28.71 -8.71 47.85
C GLN A 19 28.41 -9.55 46.59
N LEU A 20 28.14 -8.89 45.46
CA LEU A 20 27.73 -9.52 44.19
C LEU A 20 28.74 -10.52 43.61
N TYR A 21 30.00 -10.47 44.08
CA TYR A 21 31.04 -11.47 43.78
C TYR A 21 30.70 -12.86 44.33
N TYR A 22 29.98 -12.94 45.45
CA TYR A 22 29.50 -14.17 46.06
C TYR A 22 28.04 -14.43 45.64
N ILE A 23 27.86 -15.07 44.48
CA ILE A 23 26.56 -15.36 43.86
C ILE A 23 25.55 -15.99 44.84
N HIS A 24 26.02 -16.78 45.81
CA HIS A 24 25.19 -17.40 46.85
C HIS A 24 24.59 -16.40 47.86
N LYS A 25 25.25 -15.27 48.14
CA LYS A 25 24.76 -14.18 49.03
C LYS A 25 24.00 -13.08 48.30
N ALA A 26 24.04 -13.05 46.97
CA ALA A 26 23.33 -12.04 46.18
C ALA A 26 21.81 -12.12 46.38
N THR A 27 21.12 -10.99 46.24
CA THR A 27 19.65 -10.93 46.28
C THR A 27 19.05 -11.70 45.09
N GLU A 28 17.86 -12.29 45.25
CA GLU A 28 17.25 -13.15 44.23
C GLU A 28 17.14 -12.50 42.83
N GLY A 29 16.82 -11.21 42.75
CA GLY A 29 16.81 -10.47 41.47
C GLY A 29 18.17 -10.45 40.75
N TRP A 30 19.28 -10.36 41.50
CA TRP A 30 20.63 -10.39 40.94
C TRP A 30 21.06 -11.80 40.53
N LYS A 31 20.62 -12.84 41.26
CA LYS A 31 20.80 -14.24 40.85
C LYS A 31 20.10 -14.52 39.52
N ILE A 32 18.83 -14.11 39.40
CA ILE A 32 18.05 -14.23 38.15
C ILE A 32 18.72 -13.47 37.01
N PHE A 33 19.17 -12.23 37.25
CA PHE A 33 19.87 -11.44 36.23
C PHE A 33 21.18 -12.10 35.77
N PHE A 34 21.99 -12.63 36.69
CA PHE A 34 23.22 -13.36 36.36
C PHE A 34 22.94 -14.61 35.53
N VAL A 35 21.97 -15.43 35.95
CA VAL A 35 21.55 -16.64 35.22
C VAL A 35 21.10 -16.27 33.80
N LEU A 36 20.27 -15.25 33.62
CA LEU A 36 19.87 -14.77 32.29
C LEU A 36 21.05 -14.21 31.47
N ALA A 37 21.99 -13.51 32.11
CA ALA A 37 23.16 -12.92 31.46
C ALA A 37 24.22 -13.95 31.02
N VAL A 38 24.19 -15.18 31.57
CA VAL A 38 25.03 -16.31 31.15
C VAL A 38 24.27 -17.27 30.21
N LEU A 39 22.99 -17.54 30.51
CA LEU A 39 22.16 -18.47 29.75
C LEU A 39 21.85 -17.94 28.34
N LEU A 40 21.54 -16.65 28.18
CA LEU A 40 21.23 -16.09 26.86
C LEU A 40 22.44 -16.18 25.89
N PRO A 41 23.67 -15.74 26.26
CA PRO A 41 24.84 -15.95 25.41
C PRO A 41 25.16 -17.41 25.13
N THR A 42 25.14 -18.29 26.15
CA THR A 42 25.48 -19.71 25.96
C THR A 42 24.50 -20.41 25.02
N VAL A 43 23.19 -20.18 25.16
CA VAL A 43 22.17 -20.70 24.23
C VAL A 43 22.39 -20.17 22.81
N THR A 44 22.68 -18.87 22.63
CA THR A 44 22.98 -18.34 21.28
C THR A 44 24.26 -18.90 20.68
N SER A 45 25.31 -19.13 21.47
CA SER A 45 26.56 -19.74 21.01
C SER A 45 26.37 -21.20 20.62
N LEU A 46 25.59 -21.97 21.40
CA LEU A 46 25.23 -23.34 21.07
C LEU A 46 24.38 -23.42 19.80
N LEU A 47 23.41 -22.51 19.62
CA LEU A 47 22.62 -22.42 18.38
C LEU A 47 23.48 -22.04 17.17
N ALA A 48 24.37 -21.05 17.31
CA ALA A 48 25.28 -20.63 16.25
C ALA A 48 26.26 -21.76 15.85
N TYR A 49 26.77 -22.52 16.84
CA TYR A 49 27.59 -23.71 16.62
C TYR A 49 26.82 -24.83 15.93
N TYR A 50 25.60 -25.13 16.38
CA TYR A 50 24.73 -26.13 15.77
C TYR A 50 24.37 -25.78 14.31
N TRP A 51 24.19 -24.49 14.00
CA TRP A 51 23.98 -24.04 12.63
C TRP A 51 25.28 -24.10 11.80
N SER A 52 26.42 -23.67 12.33
CA SER A 52 27.69 -23.66 11.58
C SER A 52 28.22 -25.06 11.28
N TRP A 53 28.00 -26.04 12.17
CA TRP A 53 28.48 -27.42 12.06
C TRP A 53 28.13 -28.09 10.72
N ASN A 54 26.91 -27.86 10.20
CA ASN A 54 26.50 -28.37 8.88
C ASN A 54 26.37 -27.23 7.85
N GLY A 55 27.37 -26.35 7.80
CA GLY A 55 27.48 -25.31 6.76
C GLY A 55 26.26 -24.38 6.66
N TRP A 56 25.60 -24.12 7.78
CA TRP A 56 24.37 -23.32 7.92
C TRP A 56 23.07 -23.97 7.38
N ALA A 57 23.08 -25.24 6.95
CA ALA A 57 21.89 -25.93 6.43
C ALA A 57 20.69 -25.97 7.40
N ASN A 58 20.94 -25.95 8.71
CA ASN A 58 19.91 -25.93 9.76
C ASN A 58 19.37 -24.52 10.09
N HIS A 59 19.95 -23.46 9.52
CA HIS A 59 19.49 -22.10 9.77
C HIS A 59 18.12 -21.84 9.12
N PRO A 60 17.13 -21.21 9.79
CA PRO A 60 15.77 -21.06 9.25
C PRO A 60 15.72 -20.38 7.87
N LEU A 61 16.50 -19.32 7.67
CA LEU A 61 16.57 -18.62 6.38
C LEU A 61 17.20 -19.50 5.28
N VAL A 62 18.17 -20.35 5.63
CA VAL A 62 18.80 -21.28 4.67
C VAL A 62 17.82 -22.36 4.23
N ARG A 63 16.97 -22.85 5.16
CA ARG A 63 15.87 -23.77 4.82
C ARG A 63 14.89 -23.13 3.83
N ILE A 64 14.48 -21.89 4.07
CA ILE A 64 13.62 -21.13 3.12
C ILE A 64 14.27 -21.02 1.74
N LEU A 65 15.55 -20.65 1.66
CA LEU A 65 16.28 -20.57 0.39
C LEU A 65 16.45 -21.94 -0.29
N SER A 66 16.57 -23.03 0.48
CA SER A 66 16.73 -24.38 -0.07
C SER A 66 15.49 -24.89 -0.80
N HIS A 67 14.29 -24.40 -0.46
CA HIS A 67 13.05 -24.73 -1.19
C HIS A 67 12.99 -24.12 -2.60
N HIS A 68 13.85 -23.14 -2.90
CA HIS A 68 13.99 -22.48 -4.21
C HIS A 68 15.27 -22.92 -4.95
N ALA A 69 16.02 -23.88 -4.40
CA ALA A 69 17.21 -24.42 -5.06
C ALA A 69 16.82 -25.50 -6.08
N LEU A 70 17.49 -25.51 -7.23
CA LEU A 70 17.34 -26.57 -8.23
C LEU A 70 18.04 -27.85 -7.74
N PRO A 71 17.68 -29.05 -8.24
CA PRO A 71 18.29 -30.31 -7.80
C PRO A 71 19.83 -30.38 -7.91
N GLN A 72 20.42 -29.56 -8.78
CA GLN A 72 21.86 -29.46 -9.02
C GLN A 72 22.50 -28.18 -8.43
N SER A 73 21.73 -27.31 -7.77
CA SER A 73 22.23 -26.05 -7.20
C SER A 73 22.07 -26.02 -5.68
N SER A 74 22.96 -25.29 -5.00
CA SER A 74 22.86 -25.09 -3.55
C SER A 74 22.10 -23.82 -3.21
N TRP A 75 21.57 -23.74 -1.99
CA TRP A 75 20.95 -22.52 -1.44
C TRP A 75 21.85 -21.27 -1.56
N ARG A 76 23.18 -21.44 -1.65
CA ARG A 76 24.14 -20.34 -1.85
C ARG A 76 24.02 -19.71 -3.24
N ALA A 77 23.65 -20.48 -4.27
CA ALA A 77 23.38 -19.94 -5.61
C ALA A 77 22.12 -19.07 -5.59
N VAL A 78 21.07 -19.51 -4.90
CA VAL A 78 19.84 -18.73 -4.66
C VAL A 78 20.16 -17.44 -3.90
N ALA A 79 20.91 -17.54 -2.80
CA ALA A 79 21.36 -16.36 -2.03
C ALA A 79 22.18 -15.38 -2.87
N SER A 80 23.04 -15.88 -3.76
CA SER A 80 23.85 -15.08 -4.67
C SER A 80 22.96 -14.34 -5.68
N SER A 81 22.03 -15.05 -6.34
CA SER A 81 21.04 -14.44 -7.26
C SER A 81 20.28 -13.30 -6.56
N ILE A 82 19.67 -13.58 -5.40
CA ILE A 82 18.94 -12.58 -4.61
C ILE A 82 19.83 -11.36 -4.30
N ASN A 83 21.07 -11.56 -3.83
CA ASN A 83 21.98 -10.46 -3.51
C ASN A 83 22.42 -9.67 -4.75
N THR A 84 22.60 -10.31 -5.92
CA THR A 84 22.91 -9.60 -7.17
C THR A 84 21.74 -8.77 -7.68
N GLU A 85 20.52 -9.29 -7.61
CA GLU A 85 19.31 -8.55 -8.00
C GLU A 85 18.97 -7.44 -6.99
N PHE A 86 19.12 -7.69 -5.69
CA PHE A 86 18.88 -6.69 -4.65
C PHE A 86 19.82 -5.47 -4.75
N ARG A 87 21.01 -5.64 -5.34
CA ARG A 87 21.94 -4.53 -5.58
C ARG A 87 21.57 -3.65 -6.77
N ARG A 88 20.69 -4.10 -7.67
CA ARG A 88 20.26 -3.30 -8.83
C ARG A 88 19.35 -2.14 -8.41
N ILE A 89 19.26 -1.12 -9.26
CA ILE A 89 18.53 0.14 -8.98
C ILE A 89 17.04 -0.04 -9.26
N ASP A 90 16.69 -0.85 -10.26
CA ASP A 90 15.35 -1.11 -10.80
C ASP A 90 14.45 -2.00 -9.91
N LYS A 91 14.84 -2.26 -8.64
CA LYS A 91 13.99 -2.99 -7.69
C LYS A 91 12.89 -2.09 -7.16
N PHE A 92 11.66 -2.60 -7.11
CA PHE A 92 10.59 -1.95 -6.37
C PHE A 92 10.78 -2.23 -4.87
N ALA A 93 10.63 -1.21 -4.02
CA ALA A 93 10.77 -1.34 -2.57
C ALA A 93 9.87 -0.36 -1.81
N THR A 94 8.96 -0.90 -1.00
CA THR A 94 8.01 -0.13 -0.17
C THR A 94 8.06 -0.56 1.30
N GLY A 95 7.48 0.25 2.17
CA GLY A 95 7.31 -0.01 3.60
C GLY A 95 8.42 0.55 4.49
N ALA A 96 8.06 0.73 5.77
CA ALA A 96 8.92 1.25 6.82
C ALA A 96 10.17 0.36 7.04
N PRO A 97 11.29 0.89 7.55
CA PRO A 97 12.56 0.16 7.66
C PRO A 97 12.49 -1.22 8.35
N GLY A 98 11.59 -1.41 9.32
CA GLY A 98 11.38 -2.69 10.02
C GLY A 98 10.39 -3.66 9.37
N ALA A 99 9.68 -3.23 8.30
CA ALA A 99 8.68 -4.01 7.58
C ALA A 99 8.67 -3.60 6.10
N ARG A 100 9.62 -4.13 5.32
CA ARG A 100 9.80 -3.78 3.90
C ARG A 100 9.34 -4.88 2.97
N VAL A 101 8.76 -4.48 1.85
CA VAL A 101 8.44 -5.36 0.72
C VAL A 101 9.34 -4.96 -0.44
N ILE A 102 10.03 -5.94 -1.01
CA ILE A 102 11.01 -5.74 -2.09
C ILE A 102 10.67 -6.70 -3.22
N VAL A 103 10.57 -6.18 -4.44
CA VAL A 103 10.32 -6.97 -5.64
C VAL A 103 11.44 -6.70 -6.65
N THR A 104 12.17 -7.77 -6.98
CA THR A 104 13.21 -7.78 -8.01
C THR A 104 12.70 -8.51 -9.26
N ASP A 105 13.53 -8.63 -10.29
CA ASP A 105 13.15 -9.31 -11.54
C ASP A 105 12.65 -10.74 -11.34
N THR A 106 13.22 -11.50 -10.39
CA THR A 106 12.84 -12.90 -10.15
C THR A 106 12.29 -13.19 -8.75
N TRP A 107 12.42 -12.28 -7.78
CA TRP A 107 12.03 -12.51 -6.38
C TRP A 107 10.99 -11.51 -5.87
N VAL A 108 10.03 -12.03 -5.10
CA VAL A 108 9.15 -11.25 -4.21
C VAL A 108 9.56 -11.55 -2.77
N MET A 109 9.92 -10.52 -2.03
CA MET A 109 10.43 -10.64 -0.66
C MET A 109 9.66 -9.73 0.29
N LYS A 110 9.27 -10.27 1.45
CA LYS A 110 8.77 -9.51 2.60
C LYS A 110 9.73 -9.69 3.76
N VAL A 111 10.37 -8.60 4.18
CA VAL A 111 11.28 -8.54 5.31
C VAL A 111 10.54 -7.88 6.47
N SER A 112 10.55 -8.53 7.62
CA SER A 112 10.03 -8.01 8.90
C SER A 112 11.07 -8.23 9.99
N THR A 113 10.97 -7.54 11.13
CA THR A 113 11.95 -7.56 12.24
C THR A 113 12.48 -8.95 12.62
N TYR A 114 11.64 -9.99 12.53
CA TYR A 114 11.97 -11.37 12.94
C TYR A 114 11.74 -12.44 11.86
N SER A 115 11.29 -12.05 10.66
CA SER A 115 10.83 -12.99 9.63
C SER A 115 11.15 -12.48 8.25
N VAL A 116 11.65 -13.37 7.39
CA VAL A 116 11.88 -13.10 5.96
C VAL A 116 11.09 -14.12 5.16
N TYR A 117 10.21 -13.63 4.29
CA TYR A 117 9.44 -14.44 3.35
C TYR A 117 9.98 -14.18 1.95
N ILE A 118 10.17 -15.24 1.18
CA ILE A 118 10.78 -15.21 -0.16
C ILE A 118 9.98 -16.16 -1.04
N ALA A 119 9.52 -15.66 -2.18
CA ALA A 119 8.90 -16.46 -3.24
C ALA A 119 9.42 -16.02 -4.61
N GLN A 120 9.48 -16.94 -5.57
CA GLN A 120 9.96 -16.67 -6.92
C GLN A 120 8.80 -16.18 -7.81
N GLN A 121 9.02 -15.13 -8.61
CA GLN A 121 8.00 -14.48 -9.45
C GLN A 121 7.27 -15.42 -10.42
N GLN A 122 7.93 -16.49 -10.88
CA GLN A 122 7.34 -17.47 -11.78
C GLN A 122 6.39 -18.46 -11.07
N ASP A 123 6.59 -18.66 -9.76
CA ASP A 123 5.94 -19.71 -8.95
C ASP A 123 4.94 -19.11 -7.95
N ILE A 124 4.34 -17.96 -8.27
CA ILE A 124 3.38 -17.26 -7.41
C ILE A 124 2.05 -16.94 -8.09
N HIS A 125 1.00 -16.95 -7.27
CA HIS A 125 -0.28 -16.36 -7.55
C HIS A 125 -0.50 -15.18 -6.59
N LEU A 126 -0.85 -14.04 -7.18
CA LEU A 126 -1.08 -12.79 -6.48
C LEU A 126 -2.56 -12.50 -6.49
N THR A 127 -3.14 -12.34 -5.30
CA THR A 127 -4.56 -12.01 -5.14
C THR A 127 -4.72 -10.81 -4.23
N VAL A 128 -5.37 -9.74 -4.69
CA VAL A 128 -5.77 -8.63 -3.81
C VAL A 128 -6.92 -9.10 -2.93
N THR A 129 -6.71 -9.14 -1.62
CA THR A 129 -7.64 -9.74 -0.64
C THR A 129 -8.41 -8.72 0.18
N ASP A 130 -7.84 -7.52 0.40
CA ASP A 130 -8.43 -6.46 1.23
C ASP A 130 -7.98 -5.09 0.72
N SER A 131 -8.84 -4.08 0.88
CA SER A 131 -8.54 -2.69 0.56
C SER A 131 -9.14 -1.78 1.64
N ARG A 132 -8.29 -1.16 2.45
CA ARG A 132 -8.71 -0.29 3.56
C ARG A 132 -8.32 1.14 3.30
N GLN A 133 -9.31 2.01 3.17
CA GLN A 133 -9.11 3.45 3.27
C GLN A 133 -8.85 3.81 4.74
N HIS A 134 -7.93 4.75 4.98
CA HIS A 134 -7.75 5.43 6.26
C HIS A 134 -7.90 6.92 5.97
N GLU A 135 -8.86 7.58 6.62
CA GLU A 135 -9.20 8.99 6.35
C GLU A 135 -8.09 9.96 6.74
N LEU A 136 -7.20 9.54 7.65
CA LEU A 136 -6.06 10.32 8.13
C LEU A 136 -4.79 9.45 8.13
N SER A 137 -3.76 9.89 7.44
CA SER A 137 -2.39 9.38 7.54
C SER A 137 -1.55 10.32 8.41
N PRO A 138 -0.67 9.84 9.31
CA PRO A 138 0.20 10.72 10.09
C PRO A 138 1.20 11.51 9.24
N ASP A 139 1.50 11.04 8.02
CA ASP A 139 2.45 11.67 7.10
C ASP A 139 1.78 12.58 6.06
N SER A 140 0.45 12.51 5.89
CA SER A 140 -0.30 13.32 4.92
C SER A 140 -1.75 13.52 5.35
N ASN A 141 -2.25 14.76 5.32
CA ASN A 141 -3.63 15.11 5.67
C ASN A 141 -4.66 14.73 4.57
N THR A 142 -4.35 13.67 3.82
CA THR A 142 -5.10 13.13 2.68
C THR A 142 -5.54 11.70 2.99
N PRO A 143 -6.72 11.26 2.50
CA PRO A 143 -7.17 9.89 2.69
C PRO A 143 -6.27 8.92 1.92
N VAL A 144 -5.71 7.92 2.60
CA VAL A 144 -4.80 6.93 2.02
C VAL A 144 -5.47 5.56 1.97
N GLN A 145 -5.56 4.96 0.77
CA GLN A 145 -6.02 3.58 0.61
C GLN A 145 -4.83 2.62 0.67
N PHE A 146 -4.85 1.70 1.63
CA PHE A 146 -3.92 0.57 1.65
C PHE A 146 -4.55 -0.67 1.03
N ILE A 147 -3.85 -1.30 0.10
CA ILE A 147 -4.24 -2.59 -0.46
C ILE A 147 -3.42 -3.71 0.16
N THR A 148 -4.06 -4.87 0.36
CA THR A 148 -3.41 -6.10 0.82
C THR A 148 -3.44 -7.12 -0.31
N ILE A 149 -2.25 -7.58 -0.71
CA ILE A 149 -2.04 -8.57 -1.77
C ILE A 149 -1.48 -9.83 -1.13
N ARG A 150 -2.22 -10.93 -1.20
CA ARG A 150 -1.76 -12.24 -0.79
C ARG A 150 -0.85 -12.83 -1.85
N VAL A 151 0.38 -13.18 -1.45
CA VAL A 151 1.35 -13.94 -2.24
C VAL A 151 1.22 -15.41 -1.84
N ALA A 152 0.65 -16.23 -2.71
CA ALA A 152 0.64 -17.68 -2.57
C ALA A 152 1.64 -18.29 -3.55
N SER A 153 2.47 -19.23 -3.13
CA SER A 153 3.34 -19.97 -4.05
C SER A 153 2.69 -21.27 -4.51
N ILE A 154 3.05 -21.71 -5.72
CA ILE A 154 2.73 -23.05 -6.24
C ILE A 154 3.46 -24.12 -5.42
N ASN A 155 4.65 -23.82 -4.89
CA ASN A 155 5.42 -24.73 -4.05
C ASN A 155 4.81 -24.80 -2.62
N PRO A 156 4.28 -25.95 -2.17
CA PRO A 156 3.62 -26.07 -0.87
C PRO A 156 4.57 -25.91 0.33
N HIS A 157 5.88 -26.01 0.12
CA HIS A 157 6.87 -25.75 1.18
C HIS A 157 7.08 -24.25 1.44
N VAL A 158 6.64 -23.38 0.52
CA VAL A 158 6.76 -21.92 0.62
C VAL A 158 5.47 -21.36 1.20
N LYS A 159 5.51 -20.92 2.47
CA LYS A 159 4.35 -20.35 3.16
C LYS A 159 3.85 -19.09 2.45
N SER A 160 2.54 -19.02 2.17
CA SER A 160 1.91 -17.80 1.66
C SER A 160 2.04 -16.64 2.65
N PHE A 161 2.21 -15.42 2.16
CA PHE A 161 2.33 -14.21 2.98
C PHE A 161 1.65 -13.02 2.32
N ASP A 162 1.18 -12.07 3.14
CA ASP A 162 0.48 -10.89 2.64
C ASP A 162 1.40 -9.67 2.58
N ILE A 163 1.37 -8.98 1.44
CA ILE A 163 2.00 -7.68 1.20
C ILE A 163 0.95 -6.60 1.44
N ARG A 164 1.30 -5.52 2.15
CA ARG A 164 0.48 -4.30 2.29
C ARG A 164 1.26 -3.12 1.75
N LEU A 165 0.66 -2.34 0.85
CA LEU A 165 1.23 -1.14 0.24
C LEU A 165 0.15 -0.07 0.05
N ASN A 166 0.57 1.16 -0.28
CA ASN A 166 -0.34 2.23 -0.68
C ASN A 166 -0.92 1.92 -2.08
N SER A 167 -2.18 2.29 -2.33
CA SER A 167 -2.81 2.13 -3.65
C SER A 167 -2.10 2.92 -4.75
N THR A 168 -1.47 4.05 -4.41
CA THR A 168 -0.68 4.87 -5.35
C THR A 168 0.54 4.12 -5.89
N GLU A 169 1.20 3.31 -5.06
CA GLU A 169 2.37 2.50 -5.43
C GLU A 169 2.00 1.22 -6.20
N TYR A 170 0.71 0.91 -6.34
CA TYR A 170 0.25 -0.31 -7.00
C TYR A 170 0.60 -0.37 -8.48
N GLY A 171 0.67 0.79 -9.16
CA GLY A 171 1.10 0.89 -10.55
C GLY A 171 2.54 0.39 -10.74
N GLU A 172 3.47 0.98 -10.00
CA GLU A 172 4.90 0.59 -10.02
C GLU A 172 5.12 -0.88 -9.61
N LEU A 173 4.42 -1.33 -8.57
CA LEU A 173 4.46 -2.73 -8.17
C LEU A 173 3.99 -3.64 -9.31
N ARG A 174 2.88 -3.31 -9.96
CA ARG A 174 2.31 -4.08 -11.07
C ARG A 174 3.23 -4.11 -12.29
N GLU A 175 3.93 -3.02 -12.60
CA GLU A 175 4.93 -2.98 -13.67
C GLU A 175 6.13 -3.89 -13.38
N LYS A 176 6.56 -4.01 -12.12
CA LYS A 176 7.66 -4.89 -11.73
C LYS A 176 7.27 -6.37 -11.60
N LEU A 177 5.97 -6.69 -11.61
CA LEU A 177 5.45 -8.04 -11.49
C LEU A 177 5.19 -8.71 -12.85
N ARG A 178 5.81 -9.88 -13.05
CA ARG A 178 5.59 -10.76 -14.22
C ARG A 178 4.26 -11.50 -14.15
N ALA A 179 3.79 -11.83 -12.94
CA ALA A 179 2.55 -12.57 -12.73
C ALA A 179 1.36 -11.59 -12.62
N PRO A 180 0.23 -11.86 -13.33
CA PRO A 180 -0.94 -10.99 -13.24
C PRO A 180 -1.57 -11.06 -11.85
N VAL A 181 -1.79 -9.88 -11.25
CA VAL A 181 -2.50 -9.75 -9.98
C VAL A 181 -4.00 -9.95 -10.22
N ARG A 182 -4.60 -10.91 -9.51
CA ARG A 182 -6.04 -11.18 -9.53
C ARG A 182 -6.73 -10.37 -8.44
N ASN A 183 -7.90 -9.81 -8.71
CA ASN A 183 -8.72 -9.19 -7.66
C ASN A 183 -9.63 -10.27 -7.05
N ALA A 184 -9.73 -10.32 -5.73
CA ALA A 184 -10.86 -11.01 -5.10
C ALA A 184 -12.17 -10.28 -5.44
N ALA A 185 -13.29 -11.02 -5.46
CA ALA A 185 -14.60 -10.41 -5.64
C ALA A 185 -14.84 -9.34 -4.57
N ASN A 186 -15.40 -8.20 -4.98
CA ASN A 186 -15.75 -7.04 -4.15
C ASN A 186 -14.59 -6.17 -3.63
N VAL A 187 -13.38 -6.27 -4.18
CA VAL A 187 -12.26 -5.35 -3.84
C VAL A 187 -12.11 -4.26 -4.92
N VAL A 188 -12.42 -3.01 -4.57
CA VAL A 188 -12.24 -1.83 -5.45
C VAL A 188 -10.90 -1.16 -5.14
N ILE A 189 -10.01 -1.15 -6.14
CA ILE A 189 -8.69 -0.49 -6.05
C ILE A 189 -8.80 0.86 -6.75
N HIS A 190 -8.78 1.95 -6.00
CA HIS A 190 -8.70 3.28 -6.59
C HIS A 190 -7.22 3.58 -6.86
N GLN A 191 -6.84 3.59 -8.14
CA GLN A 191 -5.43 3.70 -8.56
C GLN A 191 -4.97 5.15 -8.63
N THR A 192 -5.89 6.10 -8.79
CA THR A 192 -5.59 7.54 -8.84
C THR A 192 -6.54 8.34 -7.95
N LEU A 193 -6.11 9.54 -7.52
CA LEU A 193 -6.99 10.51 -6.87
C LEU A 193 -8.19 10.87 -7.76
N SER A 194 -8.01 10.87 -9.07
CA SER A 194 -9.08 11.05 -10.06
C SER A 194 -10.14 9.94 -9.98
N ASP A 195 -9.77 8.67 -9.74
CA ASP A 195 -10.74 7.59 -9.60
C ASP A 195 -11.55 7.68 -8.30
N ILE A 196 -10.91 8.12 -7.20
CA ILE A 196 -11.61 8.42 -5.94
C ILE A 196 -12.58 9.58 -6.16
N PHE A 197 -12.09 10.68 -6.77
CA PHE A 197 -12.90 11.84 -7.08
C PHE A 197 -14.09 11.48 -7.98
N LEU A 198 -13.92 10.64 -9.01
CA LEU A 198 -15.01 10.26 -9.91
C LEU A 198 -16.14 9.50 -9.18
N GLU A 199 -15.80 8.65 -8.22
CA GLU A 199 -16.79 7.92 -7.42
C GLU A 199 -17.52 8.86 -6.44
N THR A 200 -16.79 9.73 -5.74
CA THR A 200 -17.39 10.75 -4.87
C THR A 200 -18.24 11.75 -5.67
N PHE A 201 -17.77 12.19 -6.84
CA PHE A 201 -18.48 13.07 -7.76
C PHE A 201 -19.80 12.43 -8.21
N ARG A 202 -19.74 11.16 -8.61
CA ARG A 202 -20.93 10.38 -8.96
C ARG A 202 -21.94 10.31 -7.81
N SER A 203 -21.49 9.94 -6.61
CA SER A 203 -22.36 9.79 -5.43
C SER A 203 -23.07 11.11 -5.06
N LEU A 204 -22.35 12.24 -5.12
CA LEU A 204 -22.91 13.56 -4.87
C LEU A 204 -23.92 13.98 -5.96
N VAL A 205 -23.58 13.76 -7.24
CA VAL A 205 -24.45 14.11 -8.38
C VAL A 205 -25.70 13.22 -8.46
N GLU A 206 -25.65 11.98 -7.99
CA GLU A 206 -26.83 11.10 -7.85
C GLU A 206 -27.82 11.62 -6.78
N GLY A 207 -27.37 12.45 -5.84
CA GLY A 207 -28.20 13.15 -4.85
C GLY A 207 -28.74 14.53 -5.29
N ASN A 208 -28.27 15.08 -6.41
CA ASN A 208 -28.74 16.37 -6.92
C ASN A 208 -30.15 16.28 -7.55
N LEU A 209 -30.80 17.43 -7.72
CA LEU A 209 -32.07 17.51 -8.46
C LEU A 209 -31.87 17.03 -9.91
N ARG A 210 -32.80 16.22 -10.40
CA ARG A 210 -32.80 15.73 -11.79
C ARG A 210 -33.42 16.74 -12.74
N TYR A 211 -32.91 16.78 -13.97
CA TYR A 211 -33.42 17.63 -15.03
C TYR A 211 -34.33 16.83 -15.98
N SER A 212 -35.62 17.16 -16.01
CA SER A 212 -36.56 16.56 -16.96
C SER A 212 -36.35 17.12 -18.37
N LEU A 213 -36.20 16.25 -19.37
CA LEU A 213 -36.14 16.68 -20.77
C LEU A 213 -37.46 17.31 -21.24
N PRO A 214 -37.42 18.42 -22.02
CA PRO A 214 -38.57 18.91 -22.76
C PRO A 214 -39.06 17.86 -23.76
N SER A 215 -40.38 17.69 -23.87
CA SER A 215 -41.00 16.70 -24.77
C SER A 215 -40.52 16.85 -26.22
N GLY A 216 -39.96 15.77 -26.78
CA GLY A 216 -39.46 15.75 -28.16
C GLY A 216 -37.96 16.07 -28.33
N GLN A 217 -37.18 16.13 -27.25
CA GLN A 217 -35.70 16.12 -27.32
C GLN A 217 -35.15 14.74 -26.95
N ASP A 218 -34.51 14.07 -27.91
CA ASP A 218 -33.75 12.85 -27.67
C ASP A 218 -32.33 13.15 -27.19
N LEU A 219 -31.74 12.23 -26.42
CA LEU A 219 -30.35 12.35 -25.96
C LEU A 219 -29.37 11.88 -27.03
N GLU A 220 -28.59 12.81 -27.56
CA GLU A 220 -27.43 12.52 -28.41
C GLU A 220 -26.33 11.74 -27.64
N PRO A 221 -25.45 11.02 -28.35
CA PRO A 221 -24.25 10.43 -27.75
C PRO A 221 -23.36 11.47 -27.07
N CYS A 222 -22.73 11.11 -25.96
CA CYS A 222 -21.80 11.96 -25.24
C CYS A 222 -20.59 12.33 -26.10
N ILE A 223 -20.35 13.62 -26.31
CA ILE A 223 -19.25 14.11 -27.16
C ILE A 223 -17.84 13.76 -26.65
N GLY A 224 -17.71 13.37 -25.38
CA GLY A 224 -16.44 13.01 -24.76
C GLY A 224 -16.03 11.54 -24.96
N CYS A 225 -16.98 10.59 -24.93
CA CYS A 225 -16.67 9.16 -25.08
C CYS A 225 -17.30 8.49 -26.31
N MET A 226 -18.35 9.08 -26.89
CA MET A 226 -19.16 8.51 -27.99
C MET A 226 -19.73 7.10 -27.71
N GLN A 227 -19.77 6.66 -26.44
CA GLN A 227 -20.19 5.31 -26.03
C GLN A 227 -21.56 5.26 -25.32
N THR A 228 -21.94 6.35 -24.64
CA THR A 228 -23.18 6.44 -23.86
C THR A 228 -23.91 7.74 -24.19
N SER A 229 -25.20 7.82 -23.86
CA SER A 229 -25.99 9.04 -24.05
C SER A 229 -25.52 10.20 -23.17
N ALA A 230 -25.81 11.42 -23.60
CA ALA A 230 -25.47 12.66 -22.93
C ALA A 230 -26.33 12.94 -21.67
N SER A 231 -26.18 12.12 -20.64
CA SER A 231 -27.04 12.09 -19.45
C SER A 231 -26.93 13.27 -18.46
N ILE A 232 -26.19 14.35 -18.78
CA ILE A 232 -25.91 15.45 -17.84
C ILE A 232 -26.32 16.81 -18.41
N LYS A 233 -27.07 17.56 -17.60
CA LYS A 233 -27.39 18.97 -17.78
C LYS A 233 -26.73 19.78 -16.66
N LEU A 234 -26.20 20.96 -16.99
CA LEU A 234 -25.77 21.95 -16.00
C LEU A 234 -26.89 22.98 -15.79
N VAL A 235 -27.29 23.21 -14.53
CA VAL A 235 -28.33 24.16 -14.10
C VAL A 235 -27.85 24.85 -12.83
N LYS A 236 -27.92 26.18 -12.70
CA LYS A 236 -27.50 26.84 -11.45
C LYS A 236 -28.48 26.47 -10.34
N MET A 237 -28.00 25.69 -9.37
CA MET A 237 -28.76 25.21 -8.21
C MET A 237 -28.08 25.62 -6.89
N CYS A 238 -26.81 26.01 -6.91
CA CYS A 238 -26.11 26.55 -5.74
C CYS A 238 -26.65 27.95 -5.33
N GLN A 239 -26.51 28.28 -4.05
CA GLN A 239 -27.00 29.54 -3.45
C GLN A 239 -25.91 30.62 -3.35
N GLU A 240 -25.04 30.71 -4.35
CA GLU A 240 -23.98 31.71 -4.38
C GLU A 240 -24.51 33.07 -4.95
N PRO A 241 -24.30 34.22 -4.25
CA PRO A 241 -25.07 35.45 -4.48
C PRO A 241 -24.58 36.54 -5.47
N ASN A 242 -23.29 36.70 -5.82
CA ASN A 242 -22.91 37.49 -7.00
C ASN A 242 -21.58 37.19 -7.76
N GLU A 243 -20.44 36.91 -7.12
CA GLU A 243 -19.10 37.21 -7.71
C GLU A 243 -18.06 36.07 -7.64
N GLY A 244 -17.54 35.62 -8.81
CA GLY A 244 -16.68 34.42 -8.96
C GLY A 244 -17.45 33.10 -9.18
N GLU A 245 -18.77 33.19 -9.16
CA GLU A 245 -19.69 32.09 -8.85
C GLU A 245 -20.21 31.34 -10.07
N CYS A 246 -20.92 30.25 -9.77
CA CYS A 246 -21.66 29.48 -10.75
C CYS A 246 -22.64 30.34 -11.56
N GLN A 247 -22.69 30.06 -12.87
CA GLN A 247 -23.48 30.78 -13.86
C GLN A 247 -24.50 29.85 -14.51
N GLN A 248 -25.67 30.37 -14.90
CA GLN A 248 -26.67 29.56 -15.58
C GLN A 248 -26.16 29.09 -16.95
N CYS A 249 -26.03 27.77 -17.11
CA CYS A 249 -25.63 27.16 -18.37
C CYS A 249 -26.84 26.94 -19.30
N TYR A 250 -26.74 27.39 -20.55
CA TYR A 250 -27.77 27.22 -21.57
C TYR A 250 -27.47 26.10 -22.58
N CYS A 251 -26.31 25.43 -22.47
CA CYS A 251 -25.97 24.29 -23.33
C CYS A 251 -26.99 23.14 -23.19
N ARG A 252 -27.24 22.42 -24.29
CA ARG A 252 -27.99 21.15 -24.26
C ARG A 252 -27.18 20.09 -23.49
N PRO A 253 -27.81 19.00 -23.00
CA PRO A 253 -27.08 17.84 -22.53
C PRO A 253 -26.20 17.28 -23.67
N MET A 254 -24.88 17.29 -23.48
CA MET A 254 -23.90 16.77 -24.48
C MET A 254 -22.85 15.83 -23.84
N TRP A 255 -22.90 15.66 -22.52
CA TRP A 255 -21.91 14.92 -21.74
C TRP A 255 -22.59 13.85 -20.88
N CYS A 256 -21.95 12.69 -20.71
CA CYS A 256 -22.35 11.70 -19.71
C CYS A 256 -21.64 11.96 -18.37
N LEU A 257 -22.15 11.36 -17.29
CA LEU A 257 -21.67 11.58 -15.92
C LEU A 257 -20.15 11.41 -15.78
N THR A 258 -19.62 10.31 -16.29
CA THR A 258 -18.19 9.98 -16.20
C THR A 258 -17.30 10.96 -16.95
N CYS A 259 -17.73 11.43 -18.13
CA CYS A 259 -16.94 12.40 -18.90
C CYS A 259 -17.00 13.80 -18.27
N MET A 260 -18.14 14.21 -17.69
CA MET A 260 -18.23 15.46 -16.94
C MET A 260 -17.35 15.44 -15.67
N GLY A 261 -17.38 14.35 -14.90
CA GLY A 261 -16.50 14.20 -13.73
C GLY A 261 -15.01 14.20 -14.11
N LYS A 262 -14.64 13.57 -15.24
CA LYS A 262 -13.25 13.59 -15.74
C LYS A 262 -12.82 14.98 -16.18
N TRP A 263 -13.71 15.74 -16.83
CA TRP A 263 -13.46 17.14 -17.14
C TRP A 263 -13.24 17.96 -15.86
N PHE A 264 -14.13 17.81 -14.88
CA PHE A 264 -14.07 18.51 -13.61
C PHE A 264 -12.72 18.27 -12.91
N ALA A 265 -12.31 17.01 -12.75
CA ALA A 265 -11.01 16.63 -12.17
C ALA A 265 -9.82 17.20 -12.97
N SER A 266 -9.90 17.26 -14.30
CA SER A 266 -8.83 17.78 -15.17
C SER A 266 -8.58 19.29 -15.05
N ARG A 267 -9.51 20.03 -14.43
CA ARG A 267 -9.41 21.48 -14.20
C ARG A 267 -8.86 21.84 -12.82
N GLN A 268 -8.66 20.85 -11.95
CA GLN A 268 -8.24 21.05 -10.57
C GLN A 268 -6.73 21.19 -10.40
N ASP A 269 -6.32 21.87 -9.33
CA ASP A 269 -4.94 21.85 -8.87
C ASP A 269 -4.59 20.48 -8.28
N GLN A 270 -3.69 19.77 -8.97
CA GLN A 270 -3.22 18.45 -8.55
C GLN A 270 -2.38 18.47 -7.26
N GLN A 271 -1.93 19.65 -6.80
CA GLN A 271 -1.18 19.80 -5.56
C GLN A 271 -2.08 19.94 -4.31
N HIS A 272 -3.36 20.32 -4.50
CA HIS A 272 -4.30 20.65 -3.41
C HIS A 272 -5.64 19.86 -3.54
N PRO A 273 -5.62 18.52 -3.44
CA PRO A 273 -6.79 17.65 -3.65
C PRO A 273 -7.98 17.95 -2.72
N GLU A 274 -7.74 18.51 -1.54
CA GLU A 274 -8.76 18.94 -0.59
C GLU A 274 -9.66 20.07 -1.12
N THR A 275 -9.19 20.82 -2.11
CA THR A 275 -9.96 21.92 -2.73
C THR A 275 -10.89 21.47 -3.86
N TRP A 276 -10.79 20.21 -4.33
CA TRP A 276 -11.46 19.79 -5.56
C TRP A 276 -12.99 19.82 -5.47
N LEU A 277 -13.58 19.27 -4.41
CA LEU A 277 -15.05 19.23 -4.25
C LEU A 277 -15.73 20.61 -4.12
N PRO A 278 -15.21 21.58 -3.32
CA PRO A 278 -15.79 22.92 -3.24
C PRO A 278 -15.42 23.85 -4.40
N SER A 279 -14.64 23.39 -5.39
CA SER A 279 -14.19 24.22 -6.52
C SER A 279 -15.27 24.48 -7.58
N HIS A 280 -14.93 25.41 -8.48
CA HIS A 280 -15.71 25.81 -9.65
C HIS A 280 -14.91 25.50 -10.91
N VAL A 281 -15.57 24.98 -11.94
CA VAL A 281 -14.94 24.70 -13.24
C VAL A 281 -15.77 25.25 -14.40
N PRO A 282 -15.13 25.67 -15.52
CA PRO A 282 -15.86 26.15 -16.68
C PRO A 282 -16.52 24.98 -17.42
N CYS A 283 -17.77 25.18 -17.86
CA CYS A 283 -18.45 24.28 -18.79
C CYS A 283 -17.57 24.00 -20.03
N PRO A 284 -17.37 22.73 -20.46
CA PRO A 284 -16.53 22.41 -21.62
C PRO A 284 -16.90 23.15 -22.91
N THR A 285 -18.19 23.50 -23.05
CA THR A 285 -18.73 24.07 -24.29
C THR A 285 -18.89 25.59 -24.23
N CYS A 286 -19.62 26.14 -23.24
CA CYS A 286 -19.86 27.59 -23.14
C CYS A 286 -18.99 28.33 -22.11
N ARG A 287 -18.14 27.62 -21.36
CA ARG A 287 -17.28 28.16 -20.29
C ARG A 287 -18.00 28.83 -19.10
N ALA A 288 -19.33 28.80 -19.04
CA ALA A 288 -20.08 29.17 -17.84
C ALA A 288 -19.54 28.38 -16.64
N GLN A 289 -19.16 29.06 -15.55
CA GLN A 289 -18.66 28.41 -14.34
C GLN A 289 -19.77 27.60 -13.68
N PHE A 290 -19.44 26.45 -13.10
CA PHE A 290 -20.37 25.63 -12.34
C PHE A 290 -19.63 24.86 -11.23
N CYS A 291 -20.34 24.53 -10.16
CA CYS A 291 -19.84 23.64 -9.10
C CYS A 291 -20.58 22.30 -9.15
N ILE A 292 -20.18 21.36 -8.28
CA ILE A 292 -20.75 20.01 -8.26
C ILE A 292 -22.28 19.96 -8.03
N LEU A 293 -22.85 20.97 -7.35
CA LEU A 293 -24.29 21.06 -7.06
C LEU A 293 -25.13 21.41 -8.29
N ASP A 294 -24.53 22.02 -9.30
CA ASP A 294 -25.21 22.44 -10.54
C ASP A 294 -25.31 21.31 -11.57
N VAL A 295 -24.73 20.15 -11.28
CA VAL A 295 -24.68 19.00 -12.18
C VAL A 295 -25.94 18.15 -11.96
N CYS A 296 -26.86 18.20 -12.91
CA CYS A 296 -28.13 17.47 -12.88
C CYS A 296 -28.07 16.24 -13.80
N ILE A 297 -28.47 15.07 -13.28
CA ILE A 297 -28.75 13.90 -14.11
C ILE A 297 -30.05 14.14 -14.88
N VAL A 298 -30.04 13.82 -16.17
CA VAL A 298 -31.21 13.94 -17.04
C VAL A 298 -32.15 12.74 -16.86
N GLN A 299 -33.46 12.99 -16.82
CA GLN A 299 -34.53 12.00 -16.73
C GLN A 299 -35.63 12.25 -17.77
#